data_AF-A0A965CYM7-F1
#
_entry.id   AF-A0A965CYM7-F1
#
_cell.length_a   1.000
_cell.length_b   1.000
_cell.length_c   1.000
_cell.angle_alpha   90.00
_cell.angle_beta   90.00
_cell.angle_gamma   90.00
#
_symmetry.space_group_name_H-M   'P 1'
#
loop_
_entity.id
_entity.type
_entity.pdbx_description
1 polymer ?
#
loop_
_entity_poly.entity_id
_entity_poly.type
_entity_poly.pdbx_seq_one_letter_code
_entity_poly.pdbx_strand_id
1 'polypeptide(L)'
;MQKIYVHPLPVRIWHWTNAFGFIVMIVTGLQIRYVGLLDLMAFKTAVVTHNIAGFVLIANFFIWFLFYLFSDKIKVYHPELSPLKHFQASFRQ
;
A
#
# COMPACT_ATOMS: atom_id res chain seq x y z
N MET A 1 -12.42 -25.34 14.53
CA MET A 1 -11.31 -24.37 14.42
C MET A 1 -11.89 -22.96 14.55
N GLN A 2 -11.47 -22.19 15.55
CA GLN A 2 -11.89 -20.78 15.66
C GLN A 2 -11.12 -19.94 14.63
N LYS A 3 -11.84 -19.12 13.86
CA LYS A 3 -11.21 -18.19 12.90
C LYS A 3 -10.74 -16.95 13.66
N ILE A 4 -9.44 -16.72 13.69
CA ILE A 4 -8.86 -15.51 14.28
C ILE A 4 -8.96 -14.38 13.26
N TYR A 5 -9.56 -13.25 13.66
CA TYR A 5 -9.72 -12.10 12.80
C TYR A 5 -8.48 -11.22 12.82
N VAL A 6 -7.53 -11.51 11.93
CA VAL A 6 -6.19 -10.87 11.89
C VAL A 6 -6.25 -9.45 11.28
N HIS A 7 -6.99 -9.29 10.18
CA HIS A 7 -7.03 -8.03 9.43
C HIS A 7 -8.40 -7.37 9.51
N PRO A 8 -8.54 -6.24 10.23
CA PRO A 8 -9.80 -5.53 10.33
C PRO A 8 -10.21 -4.89 9.00
N LEU A 9 -11.52 -4.78 8.81
CA LEU A 9 -12.13 -4.32 7.56
C LEU A 9 -11.55 -2.97 7.05
N PRO A 10 -11.30 -1.95 7.90
CA PRO A 10 -10.69 -0.69 7.45
C PRO A 10 -9.29 -0.87 6.84
N VAL A 11 -8.48 -1.76 7.41
CA VAL A 11 -7.12 -2.04 6.91
C VAL A 11 -7.17 -2.71 5.54
N ARG A 12 -8.15 -3.60 5.32
CA ARG A 12 -8.35 -4.24 4.03
C ARG A 12 -8.78 -3.24 2.97
N ILE A 13 -9.73 -2.36 3.29
CA ILE A 13 -10.18 -1.31 2.37
C ILE A 13 -8.99 -0.43 1.97
N TRP A 14 -8.23 0.07 2.96
CA TRP A 14 -7.03 0.86 2.70
C TRP A 14 -6.02 0.13 1.81
N HIS A 15 -5.77 -1.14 2.06
CA HIS A 15 -4.85 -1.96 1.28
C HIS A 15 -5.31 -2.11 -0.18
N TRP A 16 -6.59 -2.44 -0.41
CA TRP A 16 -7.12 -2.60 -1.77
C TRP A 16 -7.20 -1.28 -2.54
N THR A 17 -7.49 -0.16 -1.87
CA THR A 17 -7.40 1.17 -2.47
C THR A 17 -5.98 1.47 -2.94
N ASN A 18 -4.97 1.16 -2.13
CA ASN A 18 -3.56 1.31 -2.53
C ASN A 18 -3.19 0.40 -3.70
N ALA A 19 -3.59 -0.88 -3.65
CA ALA A 19 -3.30 -1.84 -4.71
C ALA A 19 -3.85 -1.34 -6.06
N PHE A 20 -5.09 -0.84 -6.08
CA PHE A 20 -5.67 -0.24 -7.27
C PHE A 20 -4.90 1.01 -7.73
N GLY A 21 -4.54 1.91 -6.80
CA GLY A 21 -3.74 3.10 -7.11
C GLY A 21 -2.38 2.74 -7.74
N PHE A 22 -1.69 1.72 -7.22
CA PHE A 22 -0.43 1.26 -7.79
C PHE A 22 -0.58 0.68 -9.20
N ILE A 23 -1.66 -0.05 -9.47
CA ILE A 23 -1.95 -0.52 -10.83
C ILE A 23 -2.09 0.67 -11.79
N VAL A 24 -2.84 1.71 -11.40
CA VAL A 24 -2.99 2.93 -12.21
C VAL A 24 -1.64 3.61 -12.42
N MET A 25 -0.80 3.71 -11.39
CA MET A 25 0.55 4.27 -11.49
C MET A 25 1.44 3.49 -12.46
N ILE A 26 1.42 2.17 -12.40
CA ILE A 26 2.21 1.30 -13.28
C ILE A 26 1.75 1.47 -14.73
N VAL A 27 0.45 1.37 -14.99
CA VAL A 27 -0.11 1.47 -16.35
C VAL A 27 0.20 2.84 -16.97
N THR A 28 -0.10 3.92 -16.25
CA THR A 28 0.15 5.28 -16.73
C THR A 28 1.65 5.59 -16.85
N GLY A 29 2.48 5.08 -15.93
CA GLY A 29 3.94 5.24 -15.98
C GLY A 29 4.58 4.50 -17.16
N LEU A 30 4.12 3.27 -17.45
CA LEU A 30 4.55 2.52 -18.64
C LEU A 30 4.18 3.28 -19.91
N GLN A 31 2.96 3.81 -19.99
CA GLN A 31 2.53 4.58 -21.14
C GLN A 31 3.35 5.87 -21.35
N ILE A 32 3.65 6.61 -20.28
CA ILE A 32 4.49 7.82 -20.35
C ILE A 32 5.91 7.48 -20.82
N ARG A 33 6.44 6.33 -20.40
CA ARG A 33 7.81 5.90 -20.75
C ARG A 33 7.93 5.36 -22.18
N TYR A 34 6.91 4.63 -22.65
CA TYR A 34 6.92 3.93 -23.93
C TYR A 34 5.93 4.55 -24.92
N VAL A 35 6.04 5.87 -25.13
CA VAL A 35 5.19 6.62 -26.06
C VAL A 35 5.29 6.04 -27.47
N GLY A 36 4.15 5.80 -28.11
CA GLY A 36 4.06 5.22 -29.46
C GLY A 36 4.11 3.68 -29.50
N LEU A 37 4.52 3.03 -28.41
CA LEU A 37 4.42 1.57 -28.24
C LEU A 37 3.14 1.17 -27.50
N LEU A 38 2.75 1.98 -26.52
CA LEU A 38 1.55 1.81 -25.72
C LEU A 38 0.67 3.06 -25.89
N ASP A 39 -0.50 2.90 -26.50
CA ASP A 39 -1.41 4.01 -26.83
C ASP A 39 -2.80 3.82 -26.22
N LEU A 40 -2.83 3.59 -24.90
CA LEU A 40 -4.08 3.36 -24.15
C LEU A 40 -4.91 4.65 -23.96
N MET A 41 -4.27 5.82 -24.05
CA MET A 41 -4.91 7.15 -23.93
C MET A 41 -3.98 8.24 -24.50
N ALA A 42 -4.44 9.48 -24.59
CA ALA A 42 -3.56 10.60 -24.97
C ALA A 42 -2.43 10.80 -23.94
N PHE A 43 -1.22 11.13 -24.39
CA PHE A 43 -0.04 11.35 -23.53
C PHE A 43 -0.32 12.34 -22.39
N LYS A 44 -0.98 13.47 -22.69
CA LYS A 44 -1.38 14.47 -21.68
C LYS A 44 -2.28 13.87 -20.61
N THR A 45 -3.22 13.00 -20.99
CA THR A 45 -4.12 12.32 -20.06
C THR A 45 -3.36 11.33 -19.18
N ALA A 46 -2.40 10.60 -19.74
CA ALA A 46 -1.55 9.68 -18.97
C ALA A 46 -0.76 10.42 -17.88
N VAL A 47 -0.12 11.55 -18.23
CA VAL A 47 0.63 12.38 -17.28
C VAL A 47 -0.26 12.94 -16.18
N VAL A 48 -1.41 13.53 -16.53
CA VAL A 48 -2.34 14.11 -15.54
C VAL A 48 -2.86 13.02 -14.60
N THR A 49 -3.28 11.88 -15.13
CA THR A 49 -3.80 10.75 -14.35
C THR A 49 -2.72 10.20 -13.42
N HIS A 50 -1.49 10.02 -13.92
CA HIS A 50 -0.35 9.54 -13.12
C HIS A 50 -0.06 10.48 -11.94
N ASN A 51 -0.01 11.79 -12.19
CA ASN A 51 0.28 12.77 -11.15
C ASN A 51 -0.82 12.78 -10.06
N ILE A 52 -2.08 12.80 -10.46
CA ILE A 52 -3.21 12.76 -9.52
C ILE A 52 -3.18 11.47 -8.70
N ALA A 53 -3.01 10.31 -9.37
CA ALA A 53 -2.91 9.02 -8.68
C ALA A 53 -1.75 8.99 -7.69
N GLY A 54 -0.59 9.54 -8.06
CA GLY A 54 0.58 9.66 -7.19
C GLY A 54 0.29 10.49 -5.94
N PHE A 55 -0.30 11.68 -6.09
CA PHE A 55 -0.66 12.52 -4.93
C PHE A 55 -1.71 11.85 -4.03
N VAL A 56 -2.72 11.20 -4.61
CA VAL A 56 -3.74 10.46 -3.86
C VAL A 56 -3.12 9.32 -3.06
N LEU A 57 -2.21 8.53 -3.67
CA LEU A 57 -1.49 7.46 -2.97
C LEU A 57 -0.65 8.01 -1.82
N ILE A 58 0.11 9.08 -2.04
CA ILE A 58 0.92 9.73 -1.00
C ILE A 58 0.02 10.14 0.16
N ALA A 59 -1.06 10.89 -0.12
CA ALA A 59 -2.00 11.33 0.91
C ALA A 59 -2.63 10.15 1.67
N ASN A 60 -3.04 9.09 0.96
CA ASN A 60 -3.63 7.90 1.57
C ASN A 60 -2.65 7.14 2.48
N PHE A 61 -1.36 7.08 2.10
CA PHE A 61 -0.31 6.54 2.96
C PHE A 61 -0.06 7.41 4.19
N PHE A 62 -0.02 8.74 4.03
CA PHE A 62 0.16 9.66 5.16
C PHE A 62 -0.98 9.57 6.17
N ILE A 63 -2.24 9.51 5.73
CA ILE A 63 -3.39 9.34 6.64
C ILE A 63 -3.24 8.06 7.47
N TRP A 64 -2.88 6.95 6.81
CA TRP A 64 -2.67 5.68 7.50
C TRP A 64 -1.49 5.72 8.45
N PHE A 65 -0.37 6.30 8.01
CA PHE A 65 0.81 6.48 8.83
C PHE A 65 0.50 7.29 10.10
N LEU A 66 -0.18 8.44 9.97
CA LEU A 66 -0.58 9.26 11.11
C LEU A 66 -1.56 8.53 12.04
N PHE A 67 -2.54 7.81 11.48
CA PHE A 67 -3.47 7.01 12.28
C PHE A 67 -2.75 5.97 13.15
N TYR A 68 -1.76 5.26 12.60
CA TYR A 68 -0.99 4.28 13.39
C TYR A 68 -0.01 4.95 14.35
N LEU A 69 0.62 6.07 13.94
CA LEU A 69 1.56 6.81 14.78
C LEU A 69 0.90 7.36 16.05
N PHE A 70 -0.34 7.86 15.93
CA PHE A 70 -1.08 8.45 17.05
C PHE A 70 -2.06 7.49 17.73
N SER A 71 -2.06 6.20 17.38
CA SER A 71 -2.89 5.20 18.07
C SER A 71 -2.04 4.22 18.86
N ASP A 72 -2.64 3.59 19.87
CA ASP A 72 -1.99 2.52 20.65
C ASP A 72 -1.60 1.29 19.82
N LYS A 73 -2.03 1.24 18.55
CA LYS A 73 -1.75 0.15 17.61
C LYS A 73 -0.34 0.19 17.02
N ILE A 74 0.46 1.23 17.27
CA ILE A 74 1.87 1.28 16.81
C ILE A 74 2.69 0.10 17.31
N LYS A 75 2.35 -0.44 18.50
CA LYS A 75 3.03 -1.59 19.12
C LYS A 75 2.99 -2.85 18.25
N VAL A 76 2.03 -2.96 17.32
CA VAL A 76 1.95 -4.08 16.35
C VAL A 76 3.18 -4.13 15.45
N TYR A 77 3.82 -2.98 15.20
CA TYR A 77 5.00 -2.89 14.32
C TYR A 77 6.33 -2.98 15.07
N HIS A 78 6.32 -3.10 16.40
CA HIS A 78 7.54 -3.28 17.18
C HIS A 78 7.90 -4.76 17.21
N PRO A 79 9.07 -5.15 16.67
CA PRO A 79 9.50 -6.54 16.70
C PRO A 79 9.92 -6.95 18.13
N GLU A 80 9.85 -8.26 18.39
CA GLU A 80 10.52 -8.84 19.55
C GLU A 80 12.03 -8.61 19.42
N LEU A 81 12.61 -7.86 20.35
CA LEU A 81 14.02 -7.42 20.27
C LEU A 81 15.02 -8.57 20.55
N SER A 82 14.56 -9.68 21.12
CA SER A 82 15.38 -10.88 21.32
C SER A 82 15.37 -11.76 20.06
N PRO A 83 16.51 -11.92 19.36
CA PRO A 83 16.58 -12.74 18.15
C PRO A 83 16.19 -14.20 18.40
N LEU A 84 16.56 -14.75 19.57
CA LEU A 84 16.23 -16.12 19.96
C LEU A 84 14.71 -16.32 20.08
N LYS A 85 14.02 -15.41 20.77
CA LYS A 85 12.56 -15.47 20.93
C LYS A 85 11.84 -15.25 19.62
N HIS A 86 12.31 -14.30 18.80
CA HIS A 86 11.76 -14.05 17.47
C HIS A 86 11.86 -15.29 16.58
N PHE A 87 13.05 -15.91 16.52
CA PHE A 87 13.28 -17.12 15.73
C PHE A 87 12.40 -18.29 16.18
N GLN A 88 12.31 -18.54 17.48
CA GLN A 88 11.44 -19.60 18.02
C GLN A 88 9.95 -19.35 17.72
N ALA A 89 9.51 -18.10 17.71
CA ALA A 89 8.12 -17.73 17.39
C ALA A 89 7.79 -17.94 15.91
N SER A 90 8.72 -17.69 14.98
CA SER A 90 8.51 -17.85 13.53
C SER A 90 8.17 -19.30 13.11
N PHE A 91 8.61 -20.30 13.86
CA PHE A 91 8.28 -21.72 13.62
C PHE A 91 7.01 -22.19 14.33
N ARG A 92 6.39 -21.34 15.17
CA ARG A 92 5.18 -21.64 15.94
C ARG A 92 3.91 -21.00 15.37
N GLN A 93 4.03 -20.12 14.38
CA GLN A 93 2.92 -19.48 13.66
C GLN A 93 2.27 -20.43 12.66
#